data_AF-A0A4X2KBE1-F1
#
_entry.id   AF-A0A4X2KBE1-F1
#
_cell.length_a   1.000
_cell.length_b   1.000
_cell.length_c   1.000
_cell.angle_alpha   90.00
_cell.angle_beta   90.00
_cell.angle_gamma   90.00
#
_symmetry.space_group_name_H-M   'P 1'
#
loop_
_entity.id
_entity.type
_entity.pdbx_description
1 polymer ?
#
loop_
_entity_poly.entity_id
_entity_poly.type
_entity_poly.pdbx_seq_one_letter_code
_entity_poly.pdbx_strand_id
1 'polypeptide(L)'
;MAYIQNEVELGELLLSLNYLPSAGRLNVDVIRAKQLLQTDMSQGSDPFVKIQLVHGLKLVKTKKTSFMRGTIDPFYNESFSFKVPQEELENASLVFTAMPEMIQPYPCPLFWMEYEGYCYRFFPLNKTWAEADLYCAEFSTGTKSAKLASIHSWEENVFVHDLVNSCVPGIPTDIWMGLHDRRQEGQFEWTDGTSYDYNYWDGNQPDDGIHSALEEEDCVQIWYRHNSALRSWNDNSCSQKFPFVCKIPSRTIN
;
A
#
# COMPACT_ATOMS: atom_id res chain seq x y z
N MET A 1 8.13 -27.61 -0.35
CA MET A 1 6.92 -27.07 0.29
C MET A 1 7.34 -26.25 1.50
N ALA A 2 7.32 -24.93 1.38
CA ALA A 2 7.27 -24.01 2.50
C ALA A 2 6.45 -22.82 1.99
N TYR A 3 5.16 -22.80 2.35
CA TYR A 3 4.35 -21.60 2.23
C TYR A 3 4.84 -20.66 3.34
N ILE A 4 5.69 -19.69 3.00
CA ILE A 4 6.00 -18.60 3.92
C ILE A 4 4.89 -17.58 3.74
N GLN A 5 3.94 -17.62 4.66
CA GLN A 5 2.95 -16.57 4.84
C GLN A 5 3.74 -15.35 5.32
N ASN A 6 4.05 -14.42 4.41
CA ASN A 6 4.72 -13.17 4.74
C ASN A 6 3.81 -12.36 5.67
N GLU A 7 3.97 -12.54 6.98
CA GLU A 7 3.38 -11.63 7.96
C GLU A 7 4.09 -10.28 7.80
N VAL A 8 3.38 -9.29 7.28
CA VAL A 8 3.85 -7.91 7.27
C VAL A 8 3.95 -7.47 8.72
N GLU A 9 5.16 -7.22 9.23
CA GLU A 9 5.37 -6.68 10.57
C GLU A 9 4.79 -5.25 10.62
N LEU A 10 3.68 -5.07 11.34
CA LEU A 10 2.96 -3.79 11.45
C LEU A 10 3.49 -2.87 12.57
N GLY A 11 4.57 -3.29 13.24
CA GLY A 11 5.13 -2.66 14.43
C GLY A 11 4.46 -3.10 15.74
N GLU A 12 4.95 -2.55 16.83
CA GLU A 12 4.49 -2.86 18.20
C GLU A 12 3.90 -1.63 18.87
N LEU A 13 2.89 -1.82 19.72
CA LEU A 13 2.31 -0.77 20.55
C LEU A 13 2.34 -1.18 22.03
N LEU A 14 3.04 -0.39 22.86
CA LEU A 14 3.13 -0.60 24.29
C LEU A 14 2.11 0.26 25.04
N LEU A 15 1.26 -0.40 25.83
CA LEU A 15 0.10 0.17 26.49
C LEU A 15 0.03 -0.27 27.96
N SER A 16 -0.66 0.50 28.79
CA SER A 16 -1.09 0.11 30.14
C SER A 16 -2.60 0.33 30.28
N LEU A 17 -3.27 -0.57 31.01
CA LEU A 17 -4.71 -0.53 31.27
C LEU A 17 -4.95 -0.69 32.77
N ASN A 18 -5.79 0.19 33.33
CA ASN A 18 -6.18 0.13 34.74
C ASN A 18 -7.65 0.49 34.90
N TYR A 19 -8.47 -0.46 35.38
CA TYR A 19 -9.87 -0.22 35.67
C TYR A 19 -10.08 0.08 37.16
N LEU A 20 -10.84 1.13 37.46
CA LEU A 20 -11.22 1.57 38.79
C LEU A 20 -12.74 1.36 38.97
N PRO A 21 -13.19 0.23 39.57
CA PRO A 21 -14.60 -0.10 39.69
C PRO A 21 -15.42 0.97 40.44
N SER A 22 -14.88 1.48 41.55
CA SER A 22 -15.55 2.49 42.38
C SER A 22 -15.82 3.81 41.64
N ALA A 23 -15.04 4.12 40.61
CA ALA A 23 -15.19 5.32 39.80
C ALA A 23 -15.86 5.05 38.44
N GLY A 24 -16.15 3.78 38.10
CA GLY A 24 -16.58 3.38 36.76
C GLY A 24 -15.65 3.91 35.67
N ARG A 25 -14.34 3.77 35.87
CA ARG A 25 -13.32 4.43 35.03
C ARG A 25 -12.25 3.47 34.56
N LEU A 26 -12.06 3.42 33.26
CA LEU A 26 -10.94 2.74 32.61
C LEU A 26 -9.88 3.77 32.23
N ASN A 27 -8.69 3.65 32.82
CA ASN A 27 -7.52 4.44 32.49
C ASN A 27 -6.64 3.67 31.52
N VAL A 28 -6.09 4.37 30.55
CA VAL A 28 -5.31 3.84 29.45
C VAL A 28 -4.07 4.72 29.30
N ASP A 29 -2.88 4.14 29.41
CA ASP A 29 -1.65 4.83 29.08
C ASP A 29 -1.14 4.32 27.74
N VAL A 30 -0.93 5.24 26.80
CA VAL A 30 -0.24 4.95 25.55
C VAL A 30 1.21 5.36 25.73
N ILE A 31 2.10 4.38 25.84
CA ILE A 31 3.48 4.61 26.27
C ILE A 31 4.35 4.90 25.05
N ARG A 32 4.44 3.95 24.10
CA ARG A 32 5.24 4.08 22.89
C ARG A 32 4.77 3.12 21.81
N ALA A 33 5.15 3.39 20.57
CA ALA A 33 5.14 2.39 19.51
C ALA A 33 6.57 2.16 19.00
N LYS A 34 6.77 1.05 18.29
CA LYS A 34 8.04 0.71 17.65
C LYS A 34 7.83 0.18 16.26
N GLN A 35 8.79 0.45 15.38
CA GLN A 35 8.85 -0.11 14.03
C GLN A 35 7.52 0.01 13.28
N LEU A 36 6.82 1.14 13.45
CA LEU A 36 5.59 1.40 12.71
C LEU A 36 5.87 1.45 11.21
N LEU A 37 4.90 1.03 10.41
CA LEU A 37 5.02 1.13 8.96
C LEU A 37 5.25 2.58 8.52
N GLN A 38 6.32 2.77 7.75
CA GLN A 38 6.61 4.04 7.10
C GLN A 38 5.65 4.22 5.92
N THR A 39 5.00 5.37 5.85
CA THR A 39 3.96 5.65 4.85
C THR A 39 4.40 6.69 3.81
N ASP A 40 5.59 7.26 3.98
CA ASP A 40 6.20 8.27 3.11
C ASP A 40 7.69 7.98 2.86
N MET A 41 8.16 8.19 1.63
CA MET A 41 9.53 7.88 1.21
C MET A 41 10.53 8.96 1.64
N SER A 42 10.04 10.07 2.18
CA SER A 42 10.86 11.27 2.35
C SER A 42 11.35 11.50 3.78
N GLN A 43 10.57 11.32 4.86
CA GLN A 43 11.06 11.67 6.22
C GLN A 43 10.38 10.92 7.38
N GLY A 44 10.05 9.63 7.25
CA GLY A 44 9.40 8.90 8.34
C GLY A 44 7.98 9.40 8.64
N SER A 45 7.15 8.53 9.22
CA SER A 45 5.75 8.87 9.49
C SER A 45 5.60 9.88 10.65
N ASP A 46 4.47 10.59 10.69
CA ASP A 46 4.05 11.42 11.85
C ASP A 46 3.02 10.66 12.73
N PRO A 47 3.35 9.53 13.38
CA PRO A 47 2.33 8.66 13.96
C PRO A 47 1.65 9.26 15.20
N PHE A 48 0.37 8.93 15.33
CA PHE A 48 -0.42 9.06 16.54
C PHE A 48 -1.24 7.79 16.78
N VAL A 49 -1.71 7.59 18.01
CA VAL A 49 -2.56 6.45 18.38
C VAL A 49 -3.98 6.95 18.63
N LYS A 50 -4.93 6.43 17.86
CA LYS A 50 -6.36 6.59 18.08
C LYS A 50 -6.85 5.50 19.02
N ILE A 51 -7.62 5.88 20.03
CA ILE A 51 -8.19 4.99 21.05
C ILE A 51 -9.71 5.11 20.98
N GLN A 52 -10.38 4.03 20.64
CA GLN A 52 -11.84 4.00 20.47
C GLN A 52 -12.47 3.08 21.51
N LEU A 53 -13.32 3.65 22.36
CA LEU A 53 -14.22 2.88 23.23
C LEU A 53 -15.45 2.48 22.43
N VAL A 54 -15.69 1.18 22.35
CA VAL A 54 -16.81 0.55 21.65
C VAL A 54 -17.63 -0.25 22.65
N HIS A 55 -18.95 -0.07 22.68
CA HIS A 55 -19.86 -0.91 23.47
C HIS A 55 -20.67 -1.77 22.50
N GLY A 56 -20.44 -3.08 22.52
CA GLY A 56 -20.97 -4.00 21.49
C GLY A 56 -20.48 -3.60 20.09
N LEU A 57 -21.40 -3.12 19.24
CA LEU A 57 -21.08 -2.62 17.88
C LEU A 57 -21.05 -1.09 17.78
N LYS A 58 -21.33 -0.37 18.87
CA LYS A 58 -21.48 1.09 18.86
C LYS A 58 -20.20 1.77 19.33
N LEU A 59 -19.66 2.66 18.49
CA LEU A 59 -18.61 3.58 18.90
C LEU A 59 -19.16 4.58 19.95
N VAL A 60 -18.57 4.58 21.14
CA VAL A 60 -18.98 5.44 22.26
C VAL A 60 -18.12 6.68 22.33
N LYS A 61 -16.79 6.51 22.29
CA LYS A 61 -15.86 7.63 22.43
C LYS A 61 -14.57 7.38 21.69
N THR A 62 -13.98 8.45 21.16
CA THR A 62 -12.64 8.44 20.57
C THR A 62 -11.74 9.43 21.31
N LYS A 63 -10.51 9.03 21.58
CA LYS A 63 -9.41 9.89 22.03
C LYS A 63 -8.20 9.63 21.14
N LYS A 64 -7.25 10.55 21.09
CA LYS A 64 -6.00 10.38 20.35
C LYS A 64 -4.83 10.94 21.15
N THR A 65 -3.66 10.35 20.96
CA THR A 65 -2.39 10.96 21.38
C THR A 65 -2.09 12.21 20.56
N SER A 66 -1.14 12.99 21.03
CA SER A 66 -0.35 13.85 20.15
C SER A 66 0.34 13.00 19.07
N PHE A 67 0.61 13.64 17.93
CA PHE A 67 1.43 13.02 16.89
C PHE A 67 2.91 13.31 17.18
N MET A 68 3.76 12.35 16.85
CA MET A 68 5.21 12.50 16.94
C MET A 68 5.77 12.63 15.54
N ARG A 69 6.60 13.65 15.29
CA ARG A 69 7.04 13.95 13.93
C ARG A 69 8.18 13.06 13.46
N GLY A 70 8.12 12.63 12.20
CA GLY A 70 9.21 12.00 11.46
C GLY A 70 9.83 10.80 12.16
N THR A 71 9.01 9.94 12.76
CA THR A 71 9.48 8.78 13.53
C THR A 71 8.57 7.57 13.36
N ILE A 72 9.16 6.38 13.26
CA ILE A 72 8.45 5.10 13.32
C ILE A 72 8.50 4.47 14.73
N ASP A 73 9.21 5.11 15.67
CA ASP A 73 9.35 4.67 17.08
C ASP A 73 8.88 5.77 18.06
N PRO A 74 7.61 6.20 17.99
CA PRO A 74 7.11 7.31 18.79
C PRO A 74 7.03 6.97 20.29
N PHE A 75 7.43 7.91 21.15
CA PHE A 75 7.32 7.81 22.61
C PHE A 75 6.29 8.82 23.13
N TYR A 76 5.04 8.39 23.29
CA TYR A 76 3.91 9.25 23.66
C TYR A 76 3.86 9.56 25.16
N ASN A 77 3.87 8.52 25.99
CA ASN A 77 3.68 8.60 27.44
C ASN A 77 2.45 9.45 27.86
N GLU A 78 1.32 9.21 27.20
CA GLU A 78 0.06 9.96 27.40
C GLU A 78 -1.01 9.09 28.06
N SER A 79 -1.73 9.65 29.04
CA SER A 79 -2.78 8.99 29.80
C SER A 79 -4.18 9.46 29.42
N PHE A 80 -5.11 8.53 29.30
CA PHE A 80 -6.49 8.76 28.91
C PHE A 80 -7.45 8.06 29.86
N SER A 81 -8.55 8.72 30.22
CA SER A 81 -9.62 8.13 31.02
C SER A 81 -10.93 8.01 30.23
N PHE A 82 -11.55 6.85 30.33
CA PHE A 82 -12.87 6.53 29.80
C PHE A 82 -13.81 6.21 30.95
N LYS A 83 -15.04 6.74 30.90
CA LYS A 83 -16.09 6.37 31.85
C LYS A 83 -16.76 5.11 31.30
N VAL A 84 -16.65 4.02 32.05
CA VAL A 84 -17.23 2.71 31.73
C VAL A 84 -17.85 2.20 33.04
N PRO A 85 -19.16 2.35 33.23
CA PRO A 85 -19.85 1.77 34.38
C PRO A 85 -19.57 0.27 34.49
N GLN A 86 -19.53 -0.26 35.72
CA GLN A 86 -19.19 -1.68 35.94
C GLN A 86 -20.14 -2.64 35.21
N GLU A 87 -21.43 -2.28 35.14
CA GLU A 87 -22.47 -3.02 34.41
C GLU A 87 -22.30 -3.02 32.89
N GLU A 88 -21.53 -2.08 32.33
CA GLU A 88 -21.25 -2.00 30.90
C GLU A 88 -19.88 -2.60 30.54
N LEU A 89 -19.06 -2.95 31.54
CA LEU A 89 -17.66 -3.34 31.34
C LEU A 89 -17.51 -4.60 30.46
N GLU A 90 -18.41 -5.58 30.62
CA GLU A 90 -18.39 -6.82 29.82
C GLU A 90 -18.63 -6.57 28.33
N ASN A 91 -19.35 -5.49 28.00
CA ASN A 91 -19.65 -5.12 26.63
C ASN A 91 -18.67 -4.08 26.07
N ALA A 92 -17.70 -3.63 26.87
CA ALA A 92 -16.77 -2.58 26.51
C ALA A 92 -15.50 -3.15 25.85
N SER A 93 -15.13 -2.58 24.72
CA SER A 93 -13.90 -2.87 23.99
C SER A 93 -13.14 -1.57 23.72
N LEU A 94 -11.82 -1.61 23.88
CA LEU A 94 -10.93 -0.56 23.40
C LEU A 94 -10.26 -1.03 22.11
N VAL A 95 -10.42 -0.26 21.04
CA VAL A 95 -9.72 -0.47 19.77
C VAL A 95 -8.64 0.58 19.63
N PHE A 96 -7.41 0.13 19.41
CA PHE A 96 -6.24 0.97 19.21
C PHE A 96 -5.84 0.95 17.74
N THR A 97 -5.53 2.10 17.18
CA THR A 97 -5.05 2.21 15.79
C THR A 97 -3.92 3.21 15.74
N ALA A 98 -2.72 2.77 15.37
CA ALA A 98 -1.60 3.64 15.03
C ALA A 98 -1.76 4.10 13.58
N MET A 99 -1.76 5.41 13.35
CA MET A 99 -1.92 6.00 12.02
C MET A 99 -1.00 7.22 11.89
N PRO A 100 -0.51 7.54 10.69
CA PRO A 100 0.15 8.82 10.45
C PRO A 100 -0.87 9.97 10.60
N GLU A 101 -0.46 11.08 11.22
CA GLU A 101 -1.27 12.31 11.28
C GLU A 101 -1.37 12.89 9.88
N MET A 102 -2.60 12.97 9.37
CA MET A 102 -2.88 13.60 8.10
C MET A 102 -3.07 15.13 8.30
N ILE A 103 -1.99 15.91 8.32
CA ILE A 103 -2.02 17.37 8.60
C ILE A 103 -2.41 18.24 7.37
N GLN A 104 -2.72 17.67 6.22
CA GLN A 104 -3.14 18.40 5.00
C GLN A 104 -4.20 17.58 4.23
N PRO A 105 -4.96 18.16 3.27
CA PRO A 105 -5.65 17.33 2.30
C PRO A 105 -4.57 16.61 1.50
N TYR A 106 -4.25 15.36 1.84
CA TYR A 106 -3.24 14.64 1.07
C TYR A 106 -3.81 14.36 -0.32
N PRO A 107 -2.98 14.53 -1.37
CA PRO A 107 -3.40 14.25 -2.72
C PRO A 107 -3.71 12.75 -2.89
N CYS A 108 -3.16 11.89 -2.04
CA CYS A 108 -3.29 10.44 -2.12
C CYS A 108 -4.04 9.79 -0.95
N PRO A 109 -4.71 8.64 -1.17
CA PRO A 109 -5.22 7.81 -0.08
C PRO A 109 -4.08 7.35 0.85
N LEU A 110 -4.43 6.99 2.09
CA LEU A 110 -3.46 6.43 3.04
C LEU A 110 -2.74 5.21 2.44
N PHE A 111 -1.42 5.14 2.64
CA PHE A 111 -0.53 4.10 2.12
C PHE A 111 -0.37 4.09 0.59
N TRP A 112 -0.69 5.21 -0.08
CA TRP A 112 -0.37 5.44 -1.49
C TRP A 112 0.65 6.58 -1.61
N MET A 113 1.60 6.41 -2.51
CA MET A 113 2.70 7.33 -2.74
C MET A 113 2.36 8.29 -3.87
N GLU A 114 2.49 9.59 -3.62
CA GLU A 114 2.27 10.59 -4.66
C GLU A 114 3.49 10.72 -5.57
N TYR A 115 3.24 10.80 -6.88
CA TYR A 115 4.21 11.17 -7.88
C TYR A 115 3.49 11.82 -9.07
N GLU A 116 3.90 13.04 -9.43
CA GLU A 116 3.42 13.81 -10.59
C GLU A 116 1.89 13.82 -10.81
N GLY A 117 1.12 14.06 -9.75
CA GLY A 117 -0.34 14.15 -9.86
C GLY A 117 -1.06 12.79 -9.87
N TYR A 118 -0.34 11.71 -9.59
CA TYR A 118 -0.88 10.36 -9.41
C TYR A 118 -0.46 9.77 -8.08
N CYS A 119 -1.19 8.74 -7.67
CA CYS A 119 -0.96 7.98 -6.46
C CYS A 119 -0.67 6.55 -6.84
N TYR A 120 0.36 5.97 -6.26
CA TYR A 120 0.84 4.62 -6.56
C TYR A 120 0.87 3.76 -5.31
N ARG A 121 0.57 2.46 -5.48
CA ARG A 121 0.71 1.51 -4.39
C ARG A 121 1.14 0.16 -4.91
N PHE A 122 2.20 -0.37 -4.30
CA PHE A 122 2.67 -1.72 -4.51
C PHE A 122 1.89 -2.70 -3.63
N PHE A 123 1.54 -3.85 -4.21
CA PHE A 123 0.89 -4.95 -3.52
C PHE A 123 1.74 -6.23 -3.65
N PRO A 124 2.32 -6.75 -2.54
CA PRO A 124 3.10 -7.99 -2.53
C PRO A 124 2.22 -9.24 -2.56
N LEU A 125 1.24 -9.28 -3.48
CA LEU A 125 0.28 -10.35 -3.65
C LEU A 125 0.41 -10.94 -5.04
N ASN A 126 0.68 -12.25 -5.14
CA ASN A 126 0.82 -12.91 -6.43
C ASN A 126 -0.56 -13.11 -7.08
N LYS A 127 -0.81 -12.41 -8.19
CA LYS A 127 -2.06 -12.46 -8.95
C LYS A 127 -1.78 -12.58 -10.44
N THR A 128 -2.69 -13.21 -11.18
CA THR A 128 -2.69 -13.08 -12.64
C THR A 128 -2.88 -11.61 -13.02
N TRP A 129 -2.44 -11.23 -14.22
CA TRP A 129 -2.53 -9.83 -14.66
C TRP A 129 -3.96 -9.28 -14.58
N ALA A 130 -4.94 -10.08 -15.01
CA ALA A 130 -6.36 -9.70 -14.94
C ALA A 130 -6.89 -9.61 -13.49
N GLU A 131 -6.48 -10.53 -12.61
CA GLU A 131 -6.83 -10.45 -11.18
C GLU A 131 -6.19 -9.22 -10.49
N ALA A 132 -5.00 -8.82 -10.93
CA ALA A 132 -4.30 -7.66 -10.42
C ALA A 132 -4.99 -6.34 -10.82
N ASP A 133 -5.39 -6.17 -12.08
CA ASP A 133 -6.15 -4.98 -12.52
C ASP A 133 -7.51 -4.88 -11.81
N LEU A 134 -8.21 -6.01 -11.65
CA LEU A 134 -9.45 -6.07 -10.88
C LEU A 134 -9.24 -5.67 -9.42
N TYR A 135 -8.13 -6.11 -8.80
CA TYR A 135 -7.79 -5.71 -7.43
C TYR A 135 -7.49 -4.21 -7.33
N CYS A 136 -6.77 -3.63 -8.30
CA CYS A 136 -6.55 -2.19 -8.35
C CYS A 136 -7.89 -1.42 -8.40
N ALA A 137 -8.86 -1.92 -9.17
CA ALA A 137 -10.16 -1.27 -9.33
C ALA A 137 -10.94 -1.11 -8.00
N GLU A 138 -10.70 -1.97 -7.00
CA GLU A 138 -11.31 -1.87 -5.65
C GLU A 138 -10.96 -0.56 -4.92
N PHE A 139 -9.88 0.11 -5.32
CA PHE A 139 -9.41 1.37 -4.73
C PHE A 139 -9.88 2.62 -5.48
N SER A 140 -10.76 2.47 -6.47
CA SER A 140 -11.36 3.58 -7.19
C SER A 140 -12.16 4.49 -6.25
N THR A 141 -12.09 5.81 -6.45
CA THR A 141 -12.77 6.78 -5.57
C THR A 141 -13.55 7.81 -6.38
N GLY A 142 -14.87 7.84 -6.18
CA GLY A 142 -15.75 8.74 -6.93
C GLY A 142 -15.63 8.52 -8.44
N THR A 143 -15.18 9.54 -9.17
CA THR A 143 -14.97 9.48 -10.63
C THR A 143 -13.58 9.03 -11.04
N LYS A 144 -12.72 8.66 -10.10
CA LYS A 144 -11.33 8.26 -10.37
C LYS A 144 -11.20 6.75 -10.32
N SER A 145 -10.75 6.16 -11.41
CA SER A 145 -10.47 4.74 -11.50
C SER A 145 -9.03 4.47 -11.07
N ALA A 146 -8.85 3.52 -10.15
CA ALA A 146 -7.55 2.90 -9.93
C ALA A 146 -7.37 1.74 -10.92
N LYS A 147 -6.17 1.59 -11.46
CA LYS A 147 -5.78 0.59 -12.47
C LYS A 147 -4.37 0.08 -12.20
N LEU A 148 -3.96 -1.01 -12.86
CA LEU A 148 -2.53 -1.31 -12.94
C LEU A 148 -1.77 -0.10 -13.48
N ALA A 149 -0.55 0.10 -12.99
CA ALA A 149 0.21 1.32 -13.27
C ALA A 149 0.57 1.46 -14.75
N SER A 150 0.24 2.61 -15.33
CA SER A 150 0.82 3.13 -16.56
C SER A 150 2.12 3.88 -16.30
N ILE A 151 3.05 3.84 -17.25
CA ILE A 151 4.37 4.49 -17.15
C ILE A 151 4.64 5.30 -18.42
N HIS A 152 4.89 6.61 -18.27
CA HIS A 152 5.01 7.59 -19.35
C HIS A 152 6.37 8.30 -19.38
N SER A 153 7.28 7.97 -18.46
CA SER A 153 8.62 8.54 -18.44
C SER A 153 9.63 7.61 -17.79
N TRP A 154 10.91 7.90 -18.03
CA TRP A 154 12.02 7.25 -17.35
C TRP A 154 11.95 7.47 -15.84
N GLU A 155 11.67 8.71 -15.41
CA GLU A 155 11.59 9.10 -14.01
C GLU A 155 10.45 8.36 -13.28
N GLU A 156 9.30 8.19 -13.95
CA GLU A 156 8.18 7.40 -13.43
C GLU A 156 8.55 5.92 -13.29
N ASN A 157 9.24 5.35 -14.29
CA ASN A 157 9.73 3.95 -14.23
C ASN A 157 10.66 3.73 -13.03
N VAL A 158 11.58 4.67 -12.80
CA VAL A 158 12.49 4.65 -11.65
C VAL A 158 11.71 4.76 -10.34
N PHE A 159 10.76 5.69 -10.25
CA PHE A 159 9.90 5.87 -9.08
C PHE A 159 9.12 4.60 -8.73
N VAL A 160 8.45 3.97 -9.72
CA VAL A 160 7.66 2.74 -9.52
C VAL A 160 8.54 1.63 -8.97
N HIS A 161 9.75 1.49 -9.48
CA HIS A 161 10.63 0.47 -8.95
C HIS A 161 11.17 0.82 -7.55
N ASP A 162 11.56 2.07 -7.29
CA ASP A 162 12.04 2.44 -5.96
C ASP A 162 10.94 2.28 -4.89
N LEU A 163 9.67 2.50 -5.27
CA LEU A 163 8.52 2.13 -4.47
C LEU A 163 8.54 0.63 -4.10
N VAL A 164 8.68 -0.26 -5.08
CA VAL A 164 8.70 -1.72 -4.79
C VAL A 164 9.88 -2.11 -3.91
N ASN A 165 11.08 -1.60 -4.22
CA ASN A 165 12.28 -1.83 -3.43
C ASN A 165 12.16 -1.35 -1.98
N SER A 166 11.45 -0.26 -1.73
CA SER A 166 11.22 0.24 -0.37
C SER A 166 10.34 -0.69 0.45
N CYS A 167 9.36 -1.35 -0.18
CA CYS A 167 8.46 -2.28 0.48
C CYS A 167 9.09 -3.67 0.69
N VAL A 168 9.94 -4.11 -0.24
CA VAL A 168 10.57 -5.43 -0.18
C VAL A 168 12.06 -5.35 -0.53
N PRO A 169 12.90 -4.80 0.37
CA PRO A 169 14.31 -4.58 0.08
C PRO A 169 15.05 -5.87 -0.25
N GLY A 170 15.68 -5.93 -1.43
CA GLY A 170 16.58 -7.01 -1.81
C GLY A 170 15.91 -8.34 -2.16
N ILE A 171 14.58 -8.39 -2.29
CA ILE A 171 13.87 -9.57 -2.80
C ILE A 171 13.66 -9.39 -4.32
N PRO A 172 14.25 -10.27 -5.15
CA PRO A 172 13.95 -10.38 -6.56
C PRO A 172 12.45 -10.56 -6.79
N THR A 173 11.79 -9.63 -7.47
CA THR A 173 10.41 -9.85 -7.89
C THR A 173 10.11 -9.15 -9.20
N ASP A 174 9.51 -9.89 -10.11
CA ASP A 174 8.82 -9.33 -11.26
C ASP A 174 7.52 -8.68 -10.80
N ILE A 175 7.10 -7.64 -11.50
CA ILE A 175 5.99 -6.78 -11.06
C ILE A 175 5.08 -6.50 -12.25
N TRP A 176 3.81 -6.84 -12.14
CA TRP A 176 2.83 -6.46 -13.16
C TRP A 176 2.62 -4.95 -13.23
N MET A 177 2.52 -4.46 -14.47
CA MET A 177 2.06 -3.13 -14.83
C MET A 177 0.87 -3.20 -15.80
N GLY A 178 0.29 -2.06 -16.16
CA GLY A 178 -0.95 -2.00 -16.92
C GLY A 178 -0.81 -2.18 -18.43
N LEU A 179 0.40 -2.39 -18.96
CA LEU A 179 0.63 -2.49 -20.40
C LEU A 179 0.28 -3.91 -20.87
N HIS A 180 -0.38 -4.01 -22.02
CA HIS A 180 -0.73 -5.27 -22.66
C HIS A 180 -1.07 -5.07 -24.13
N ASP A 181 -1.07 -6.12 -24.94
CA ASP A 181 -1.49 -6.12 -26.35
C ASP A 181 -2.51 -7.22 -26.68
N ARG A 182 -3.13 -7.82 -25.64
CA ARG A 182 -4.21 -8.82 -25.66
C ARG A 182 -5.37 -8.62 -26.66
N ARG A 183 -5.54 -7.41 -27.20
CA ARG A 183 -6.57 -7.12 -28.22
C ARG A 183 -6.05 -7.36 -29.64
N GLN A 184 -4.79 -7.05 -29.87
CA GLN A 184 -4.12 -7.14 -31.15
C GLN A 184 -2.61 -7.19 -30.92
N GLU A 185 -2.00 -8.31 -31.32
CA GLU A 185 -0.56 -8.55 -31.21
C GLU A 185 0.28 -7.38 -31.75
N GLY A 186 1.27 -6.97 -30.95
CA GLY A 186 2.16 -5.85 -31.24
C GLY A 186 1.50 -4.46 -31.17
N GLN A 187 0.24 -4.35 -30.73
CA GLN A 187 -0.46 -3.09 -30.46
C GLN A 187 -0.71 -2.91 -28.97
N PHE A 188 0.31 -2.40 -28.27
CA PHE A 188 0.26 -2.19 -26.83
C PHE A 188 -0.67 -1.05 -26.41
N GLU A 189 -1.48 -1.30 -25.37
CA GLU A 189 -2.38 -0.36 -24.73
C GLU A 189 -2.29 -0.46 -23.19
N TRP A 190 -2.54 0.66 -22.51
CA TRP A 190 -2.61 0.72 -21.05
C TRP A 190 -4.04 0.43 -20.55
N THR A 191 -4.19 -0.27 -19.43
CA THR A 191 -5.52 -0.57 -18.83
C THR A 191 -6.30 0.68 -18.39
N ASP A 192 -5.63 1.81 -18.18
CA ASP A 192 -6.24 3.09 -17.83
C ASP A 192 -6.64 3.94 -19.06
N GLY A 193 -6.32 3.47 -20.28
CA GLY A 193 -6.64 4.14 -21.54
C GLY A 193 -5.75 5.33 -21.87
N THR A 194 -4.66 5.55 -21.15
CA THR A 194 -3.64 6.54 -21.50
C THR A 194 -2.88 6.16 -22.78
N SER A 195 -2.20 7.12 -23.42
CA SER A 195 -1.43 6.86 -24.63
C SER A 195 -0.22 5.95 -24.37
N TYR A 196 0.06 5.05 -25.31
CA TYR A 196 1.33 4.33 -25.36
C TYR A 196 2.41 5.23 -26.00
N ASP A 197 3.05 6.06 -25.19
CA ASP A 197 4.01 7.11 -25.59
C ASP A 197 5.44 6.88 -25.06
N TYR A 198 5.61 5.93 -24.15
CA TYR A 198 6.89 5.56 -23.55
C TYR A 198 7.03 4.05 -23.48
N ASN A 199 8.26 3.56 -23.68
CA ASN A 199 8.59 2.17 -23.44
C ASN A 199 10.02 2.01 -22.93
N TYR A 200 10.25 0.92 -22.20
CA TYR A 200 11.55 0.61 -21.64
C TYR A 200 11.82 -0.91 -21.66
N TRP A 201 11.59 -1.53 -22.82
CA TRP A 201 11.79 -2.95 -23.05
C TRP A 201 13.21 -3.42 -22.76
N ASP A 202 13.36 -4.65 -22.25
CA ASP A 202 14.66 -5.30 -22.13
C ASP A 202 15.21 -5.66 -23.51
N GLY A 203 16.50 -5.94 -23.59
CA GLY A 203 17.13 -6.34 -24.84
C GLY A 203 16.41 -7.54 -25.47
N ASN A 204 15.90 -7.34 -26.69
CA ASN A 204 15.11 -8.29 -27.48
C ASN A 204 13.65 -8.48 -27.05
N GLN A 205 13.10 -7.64 -26.18
CA GLN A 205 11.68 -7.61 -25.84
C GLN A 205 10.92 -6.49 -26.60
N PRO A 206 9.60 -6.61 -26.81
CA PRO A 206 8.78 -7.80 -26.54
C PRO A 206 9.08 -8.92 -27.54
N ASP A 207 9.12 -10.16 -27.06
CA ASP A 207 9.48 -11.34 -27.87
C ASP A 207 8.29 -12.26 -28.18
N ASP A 208 7.09 -11.94 -27.68
CA ASP A 208 5.84 -12.69 -27.89
C ASP A 208 6.03 -14.20 -27.65
N GLY A 209 6.91 -14.55 -26.71
CA GLY A 209 7.29 -15.92 -26.44
C GLY A 209 7.74 -16.68 -27.69
N ILE A 210 8.47 -16.09 -28.65
CA ILE A 210 8.93 -16.64 -29.96
C ILE A 210 9.45 -18.10 -29.92
N HIS A 211 9.74 -18.64 -28.73
CA HIS A 211 10.12 -20.02 -28.47
C HIS A 211 8.99 -20.99 -28.07
N SER A 212 7.73 -20.55 -27.98
CA SER A 212 6.57 -21.30 -27.51
C SER A 212 5.36 -21.07 -28.41
N ALA A 213 5.15 -21.93 -29.41
CA ALA A 213 4.02 -21.85 -30.35
C ALA A 213 2.61 -22.05 -29.72
N LEU A 214 2.51 -22.06 -28.39
CA LEU A 214 1.30 -22.33 -27.61
C LEU A 214 1.07 -21.31 -26.47
N GLU A 215 1.97 -20.35 -26.26
CA GLU A 215 1.88 -19.35 -25.19
C GLU A 215 2.16 -17.96 -25.77
N GLU A 216 1.11 -17.17 -25.96
CA GLU A 216 1.18 -15.74 -26.32
C GLU A 216 1.50 -14.94 -25.04
N GLU A 217 2.44 -13.99 -25.12
CA GLU A 217 2.99 -13.26 -23.98
C GLU A 217 2.40 -11.85 -23.80
N ASP A 218 1.08 -11.70 -23.87
CA ASP A 218 0.46 -10.37 -24.03
C ASP A 218 0.50 -9.39 -22.83
N CYS A 219 1.10 -9.75 -21.69
CA CYS A 219 1.01 -8.97 -20.45
C CYS A 219 2.38 -8.54 -19.94
N VAL A 220 2.53 -7.26 -19.59
CA VAL A 220 3.86 -6.69 -19.35
C VAL A 220 4.20 -6.60 -17.87
N GLN A 221 5.42 -7.00 -17.55
CA GLN A 221 6.05 -6.86 -16.23
C GLN A 221 7.27 -5.93 -16.27
N ILE A 222 7.52 -5.25 -15.16
CA ILE A 222 8.87 -4.77 -14.84
C ILE A 222 9.69 -6.00 -14.47
N TRP A 223 10.70 -6.28 -15.27
CA TRP A 223 11.49 -7.49 -15.15
C TRP A 223 12.64 -7.31 -14.17
N TYR A 224 12.70 -8.18 -13.16
CA TYR A 224 13.82 -8.22 -12.26
C TYR A 224 15.02 -8.93 -12.91
N ARG A 225 16.17 -8.25 -12.92
CA ARG A 225 17.43 -8.79 -13.40
C ARG A 225 18.52 -8.52 -12.38
N HIS A 226 19.12 -9.59 -11.84
CA HIS A 226 20.20 -9.50 -10.83
C HIS A 226 21.37 -8.58 -11.23
N ASN A 227 21.67 -8.46 -12.53
CA ASN A 227 22.80 -7.70 -13.05
C ASN A 227 22.40 -6.41 -13.80
N SER A 228 21.11 -6.03 -13.80
CA SER A 228 20.64 -4.82 -14.45
C SER A 228 19.93 -3.93 -13.43
N ALA A 229 20.50 -2.76 -13.18
CA ALA A 229 19.83 -1.71 -12.41
C ALA A 229 18.71 -1.02 -13.22
N LEU A 230 18.56 -1.35 -14.51
CA LEU A 230 17.72 -0.63 -15.45
C LEU A 230 16.25 -1.05 -15.39
N ARG A 231 15.94 -2.25 -14.87
CA ARG A 231 14.56 -2.65 -14.50
C ARG A 231 13.61 -2.50 -15.71
N SER A 232 14.09 -3.06 -16.81
CA SER A 232 13.49 -3.07 -18.13
C SER A 232 12.26 -3.99 -18.19
N TRP A 233 11.46 -3.84 -19.22
CA TRP A 233 10.17 -4.51 -19.33
C TRP A 233 10.30 -5.84 -20.09
N ASN A 234 9.44 -6.79 -19.73
CA ASN A 234 9.26 -8.06 -20.43
C ASN A 234 7.76 -8.25 -20.61
N ASP A 235 7.33 -8.60 -21.81
CA ASP A 235 6.03 -9.19 -22.07
C ASP A 235 6.05 -10.63 -21.56
N ASN A 236 4.96 -11.13 -21.01
CA ASN A 236 4.92 -12.43 -20.35
C ASN A 236 3.51 -13.01 -20.41
N SER A 237 3.39 -14.33 -20.29
CA SER A 237 2.09 -14.99 -20.20
C SER A 237 1.23 -14.36 -19.09
N CYS A 238 0.07 -13.82 -19.46
CA CYS A 238 -0.90 -13.20 -18.55
C CYS A 238 -1.37 -14.14 -17.41
N SER A 239 -1.16 -15.45 -17.56
CA SER A 239 -1.52 -16.48 -16.58
C SER A 239 -0.51 -16.60 -15.43
N GLN A 240 0.70 -16.04 -15.58
CA GLN A 240 1.69 -15.98 -14.49
C GLN A 240 1.18 -15.13 -13.33
N LYS A 241 1.70 -15.39 -12.13
CA LYS A 241 1.26 -14.72 -10.91
C LYS A 241 2.39 -13.93 -10.27
N PHE A 242 2.30 -12.60 -10.38
CA PHE A 242 3.29 -11.68 -9.83
C PHE A 242 2.63 -10.67 -8.87
N PRO A 243 3.42 -10.07 -7.96
CA PRO A 243 3.10 -8.79 -7.34
C PRO A 243 2.84 -7.70 -8.37
N PHE A 244 2.23 -6.60 -7.96
CA PHE A 244 1.77 -5.58 -8.91
C PHE A 244 1.71 -4.19 -8.30
N VAL A 245 1.72 -3.17 -9.16
CA VAL A 245 1.57 -1.76 -8.76
C VAL A 245 0.30 -1.19 -9.34
N CYS A 246 -0.49 -0.55 -8.49
CA CYS A 246 -1.69 0.19 -8.90
C CYS A 246 -1.39 1.70 -8.98
N LYS A 247 -2.10 2.41 -9.85
CA LYS A 247 -2.06 3.86 -10.06
C LYS A 247 -3.48 4.45 -10.06
N ILE A 248 -3.66 5.63 -9.48
CA ILE A 248 -4.92 6.40 -9.49
C ILE A 248 -4.62 7.91 -9.53
N PRO A 249 -5.43 8.75 -10.21
CA PRO A 249 -5.23 10.20 -10.19
C PRO A 249 -5.30 10.81 -8.78
N SER A 250 -4.33 11.66 -8.43
CA SER A 250 -4.26 12.33 -7.14
C SER A 250 -5.33 13.43 -7.01
N ARG A 251 -5.79 13.70 -5.79
CA ARG A 251 -6.81 14.71 -5.49
C ARG A 251 -6.24 16.09 -5.74
N THR A 252 -6.93 16.88 -6.56
CA THR A 252 -6.64 18.31 -6.70
C THR A 252 -6.94 18.99 -5.37
N ILE A 253 -5.91 19.57 -4.75
CA ILE A 253 -6.04 20.36 -3.54
C ILE A 253 -6.16 21.81 -4.01
N ASN A 254 -7.38 22.35 -4.01
CA ASN A 254 -7.64 23.77 -4.28
C ASN A 254 -7.45 24.59 -3.01
#